data_AF-A0A8C0FEL8-F1
#
_entry.id   AF-A0A8C0FEL8-F1
#
_cell.length_a   1.000
_cell.length_b   1.000
_cell.length_c   1.000
_cell.angle_alpha   90.00
_cell.angle_beta   90.00
_cell.angle_gamma   90.00
#
_symmetry.space_group_name_H-M   'P 1'
#
loop_
_entity.id
_entity.type
_entity.pdbx_description
1 polymer ?
#
loop_
_entity_poly.entity_id
_entity_poly.type
_entity_poly.pdbx_seq_one_letter_code
_entity_poly.pdbx_strand_id
1 'polypeptide(L)'
;MDSFEWLNGYDPRFGLHQVDFDNPNRPRTPKRSAVYYAEIIRNNGIPLPKEDEFLYGEFPKNFWWSVATAAYQIEGGWRADGKGLSIWDQFSHTPLKISNDDTGDVACDSYHKIEADVEMLKSLKVSHYRFSISWSRVLPDGTTRYINEMGLNYYERLIDLQQVNSYTAWTLMDNFEWAVGFDEKFGFYHVNFTDPELRRHPKASARYYAQIINCNGHLFPNAAKPLFLFTFL
;
A
#
# COMPACT_ATOMS: atom_id res chain seq x y z
N MET A 1 -42.08 -1.38 23.75
CA MET A 1 -42.18 0.09 23.91
C MET A 1 -41.42 0.46 25.17
N ASP A 2 -40.93 1.69 25.29
CA ASP A 2 -40.29 2.16 26.52
C ASP A 2 -41.28 2.05 27.68
N SER A 3 -40.79 1.59 28.82
CA SER A 3 -41.59 1.25 29.99
C SER A 3 -40.83 1.58 31.27
N PHE A 4 -41.48 1.37 32.41
CA PHE A 4 -40.85 1.40 33.72
C PHE A 4 -39.88 0.22 33.88
N GLU A 5 -38.65 0.52 34.27
CA GLU A 5 -37.55 -0.42 34.42
C GLU A 5 -37.13 -0.56 35.91
N TRP A 6 -38.08 -1.00 36.73
CA TRP A 6 -37.86 -1.42 38.13
C TRP A 6 -37.13 -0.37 38.97
N LEU A 7 -35.97 -0.72 39.53
CA LEU A 7 -35.16 0.13 40.40
C LEU A 7 -34.68 1.41 39.69
N ASN A 8 -34.68 1.43 38.35
CA ASN A 8 -34.16 2.52 37.54
C ASN A 8 -35.25 3.46 36.98
N GLY A 9 -36.52 3.23 37.33
CA GLY A 9 -37.59 4.13 36.92
C GLY A 9 -37.80 4.17 35.40
N TYR A 10 -37.99 5.36 34.84
CA TYR A 10 -38.26 5.59 33.41
C TYR A 10 -37.06 6.13 32.62
N ASP A 11 -35.89 6.24 33.25
CA ASP A 11 -34.68 6.76 32.60
C ASP A 11 -34.14 5.82 31.52
N PRO A 12 -33.91 4.52 31.78
CA PRO A 12 -33.45 3.61 30.74
C PRO A 12 -34.58 3.25 29.77
N ARG A 13 -34.24 3.19 28.47
CA ARG A 13 -35.21 3.09 27.36
C ARG A 13 -34.89 1.92 26.44
N PHE A 14 -35.36 0.72 26.77
CA PHE A 14 -35.06 -0.51 26.01
C PHE A 14 -36.05 -0.86 24.91
N GLY A 15 -37.22 -0.22 24.87
CA GLY A 15 -38.26 -0.57 23.93
C GLY A 15 -37.93 -0.17 22.49
N LEU A 16 -38.41 -0.95 21.52
CA LEU A 16 -38.33 -0.60 20.08
C LEU A 16 -39.12 0.68 19.74
N HIS A 17 -40.12 1.04 20.54
CA HIS A 17 -40.89 2.27 20.35
C HIS A 17 -40.63 3.19 21.53
N GLN A 18 -40.23 4.42 21.24
CA GLN A 18 -40.10 5.48 22.23
C GLN A 18 -41.49 5.94 22.67
N VAL A 19 -41.63 6.16 23.97
CA VAL A 19 -42.81 6.76 24.58
C VAL A 19 -42.41 8.12 25.14
N ASP A 20 -43.19 9.14 24.81
CA ASP A 20 -43.12 10.44 25.48
C ASP A 20 -44.02 10.40 26.72
N PHE A 21 -43.40 10.37 27.90
CA PHE A 21 -44.13 10.26 29.18
C PHE A 21 -44.64 11.62 29.69
N ASP A 22 -44.14 12.73 29.15
CA ASP A 22 -44.56 14.09 29.51
C ASP A 22 -45.83 14.51 28.75
N ASN A 23 -46.12 13.83 27.63
CA ASN A 23 -47.35 14.00 26.89
C ASN A 23 -48.48 13.10 27.46
N PRO A 24 -49.65 13.66 27.86
CA PRO A 24 -50.78 12.88 28.36
C PRO A 24 -51.28 11.78 27.40
N ASN A 25 -51.13 12.00 26.10
CA ASN A 25 -51.53 11.05 25.06
C ASN A 25 -50.50 9.92 24.84
N ARG A 26 -49.32 10.01 25.48
CA ARG A 26 -48.22 9.03 25.43
C ARG A 26 -48.00 8.43 24.04
N PRO A 27 -47.75 9.28 23.01
CA PRO A 27 -47.56 8.81 21.65
C PRO A 27 -46.38 7.85 21.56
N ARG A 28 -46.52 6.83 20.72
CA ARG A 28 -45.48 5.82 20.46
C ARG A 28 -44.80 6.12 19.13
N THR A 29 -43.52 6.45 19.18
CA THR A 29 -42.71 6.71 17.99
C THR A 29 -41.74 5.56 17.76
N PRO A 30 -41.73 4.91 16.59
CA PRO A 30 -40.78 3.83 16.32
C PRO A 30 -39.34 4.36 16.35
N LYS A 31 -38.45 3.68 17.08
CA LYS A 31 -37.01 3.96 17.06
C LYS A 31 -36.38 3.34 15.81
N ARG A 32 -35.13 3.72 15.50
CA ARG A 32 -34.34 3.09 14.42
C ARG A 32 -34.28 1.56 14.55
N SER A 33 -34.14 1.06 15.78
CA SER A 33 -34.15 -0.38 16.06
C SER A 33 -35.48 -1.06 15.69
N ALA A 34 -36.62 -0.37 15.79
CA ALA A 34 -37.92 -0.92 15.37
C ALA A 34 -37.98 -1.13 13.86
N VAL A 35 -37.47 -0.16 13.10
CA VAL A 35 -37.42 -0.21 11.64
C VAL A 35 -36.51 -1.34 11.18
N TYR A 36 -35.29 -1.39 11.75
CA TYR A 36 -34.31 -2.43 11.43
C TYR A 36 -34.79 -3.84 11.82
N TYR A 37 -35.39 -4.00 13.00
CA TYR A 37 -35.93 -5.31 13.43
C TYR A 37 -37.11 -5.75 12.56
N ALA A 38 -37.94 -4.82 12.07
CA ALA A 38 -39.00 -5.13 11.12
C ALA A 38 -38.44 -5.60 9.76
N GLU A 39 -37.31 -5.04 9.30
CA GLU A 39 -36.62 -5.52 8.10
C GLU A 39 -36.05 -6.93 8.28
N ILE A 40 -35.45 -7.22 9.45
CA ILE A 40 -34.95 -8.56 9.77
C ILE A 40 -36.08 -9.60 9.70
N ILE A 41 -37.23 -9.29 10.30
CA ILE A 41 -38.40 -10.19 10.27
C ILE A 41 -38.90 -10.39 8.84
N ARG A 42 -39.03 -9.31 8.05
CA ARG A 42 -39.49 -9.40 6.65
C ARG A 42 -38.57 -10.24 5.77
N ASN A 43 -37.27 -10.16 6.01
CA ASN A 43 -36.26 -10.88 5.22
C ASN A 43 -35.87 -12.24 5.82
N ASN A 44 -36.49 -12.64 6.94
CA ASN A 44 -36.15 -13.86 7.69
C ASN A 44 -34.64 -14.00 7.97
N GLY A 45 -33.98 -12.87 8.28
CA GLY A 45 -32.53 -12.79 8.40
C GLY A 45 -32.03 -11.36 8.30
N ILE A 46 -30.74 -11.18 8.56
CA ILE A 46 -30.07 -9.89 8.33
C ILE A 46 -29.98 -9.73 6.81
N PRO A 47 -30.64 -8.72 6.21
CA PRO A 47 -30.52 -8.50 4.77
C PRO A 47 -29.08 -8.14 4.43
N LEU A 48 -28.58 -8.66 3.30
CA LEU A 48 -27.31 -8.19 2.77
C LEU A 48 -27.46 -6.69 2.48
N PRO A 49 -26.56 -5.84 3.01
CA PRO A 49 -26.52 -4.45 2.61
C PRO A 49 -26.34 -4.36 1.09
N LYS A 50 -26.89 -3.32 0.46
CA LYS A 50 -26.78 -3.15 -1.00
C LYS A 50 -25.33 -3.09 -1.50
N GLU A 51 -24.41 -2.63 -0.65
CA GLU A 51 -22.98 -2.60 -0.97
C GLU A 51 -22.32 -3.99 -1.03
N ASP A 52 -22.97 -5.00 -0.45
CA ASP A 52 -22.53 -6.40 -0.46
C ASP A 52 -23.26 -7.23 -1.55
N GLU A 53 -24.12 -6.59 -2.36
CA GLU A 53 -24.73 -7.25 -3.52
C GLU A 53 -23.68 -7.52 -4.61
N PHE A 54 -23.76 -8.69 -5.25
CA PHE A 54 -22.89 -9.01 -6.37
C PHE A 54 -23.17 -8.09 -7.57
N LEU A 55 -22.14 -7.37 -8.01
CA LEU A 55 -22.17 -6.63 -9.26
C LEU A 55 -21.75 -7.54 -10.41
N TYR A 56 -22.59 -7.61 -11.44
CA TYR A 56 -22.31 -8.35 -12.67
C TYR A 56 -21.91 -7.39 -13.78
N GLY A 57 -20.77 -7.64 -14.41
CA GLY A 57 -20.26 -6.83 -15.50
C GLY A 57 -18.88 -7.27 -15.96
N GLU A 58 -18.37 -6.58 -16.98
CA GLU A 58 -17.00 -6.74 -17.47
C GLU A 58 -16.24 -5.42 -17.25
N PHE A 59 -14.96 -5.52 -16.89
CA PHE A 59 -14.07 -4.37 -16.92
C PHE A 59 -13.84 -3.91 -18.38
N PRO A 60 -13.46 -2.63 -18.60
CA PRO A 60 -13.11 -2.15 -19.93
C PRO A 60 -12.08 -3.08 -20.61
N LYS A 61 -12.16 -3.25 -21.94
CA LYS A 61 -11.27 -4.15 -22.69
C LYS A 61 -9.77 -3.85 -22.51
N ASN A 62 -9.45 -2.59 -22.19
CA ASN A 62 -8.10 -2.10 -21.96
C ASN A 62 -7.77 -1.96 -20.46
N PHE A 63 -8.56 -2.58 -19.57
CA PHE A 63 -8.30 -2.55 -18.14
C PHE A 63 -6.97 -3.26 -17.81
N TRP A 64 -6.20 -2.67 -16.92
CA TRP A 64 -4.90 -3.19 -16.54
C TRP A 64 -5.02 -4.10 -15.33
N TRP A 65 -4.65 -5.35 -15.52
CA TRP A 65 -4.51 -6.33 -14.45
C TRP A 65 -3.03 -6.39 -14.07
N SER A 66 -2.74 -6.12 -12.81
CA SER A 66 -1.38 -6.00 -12.31
C SER A 66 -1.24 -6.75 -10.99
N VAL A 67 -0.02 -7.20 -10.73
CA VAL A 67 0.45 -7.63 -9.41
C VAL A 67 1.60 -6.74 -8.97
N ALA A 68 1.80 -6.64 -7.66
CA ALA A 68 2.77 -5.73 -7.07
C ALA A 68 3.71 -6.42 -6.09
N THR A 69 4.97 -6.02 -6.09
CA THR A 69 6.01 -6.47 -5.16
C THR A 69 6.87 -5.29 -4.71
N ALA A 70 7.73 -5.55 -3.72
CA ALA A 70 8.70 -4.59 -3.23
C ALA A 70 10.06 -5.22 -3.01
N ALA A 71 11.11 -4.50 -3.39
CA ALA A 71 12.48 -5.00 -3.45
C ALA A 71 12.91 -5.80 -2.21
N TYR A 72 12.81 -5.21 -1.01
CA TYR A 72 13.27 -5.88 0.22
C TYR A 72 12.48 -7.15 0.56
N GLN A 73 11.21 -7.21 0.16
CA GLN A 73 10.33 -8.33 0.49
C GLN A 73 10.54 -9.54 -0.43
N ILE A 74 11.14 -9.37 -1.61
CA ILE A 74 11.25 -10.44 -2.61
C ILE A 74 12.67 -10.69 -3.12
N GLU A 75 13.52 -9.67 -3.23
CA GLU A 75 14.79 -9.79 -3.94
C GLU A 75 15.79 -10.72 -3.24
N GLY A 76 16.01 -10.51 -1.94
CA GLY A 76 17.16 -11.09 -1.27
C GLY A 76 18.48 -10.55 -1.80
N GLY A 77 19.53 -11.36 -1.78
CA GLY A 77 20.86 -10.95 -2.24
C GLY A 77 21.34 -9.69 -1.53
N TRP A 78 21.10 -9.61 -0.22
CA TRP A 78 21.20 -8.36 0.54
C TRP A 78 22.60 -7.74 0.58
N ARG A 79 23.64 -8.56 0.39
CA ARG A 79 25.06 -8.17 0.23
C ARG A 79 25.67 -8.58 -1.11
N ALA A 80 24.86 -9.05 -2.05
CA ALA A 80 25.33 -9.48 -3.36
C ALA A 80 25.72 -8.26 -4.22
N ASP A 81 26.72 -8.45 -5.07
CA ASP A 81 27.09 -7.57 -6.18
C ASP A 81 27.14 -6.08 -5.82
N GLY A 82 27.75 -5.75 -4.69
CA GLY A 82 28.00 -4.35 -4.29
C GLY A 82 26.79 -3.61 -3.71
N LYS A 83 25.67 -4.29 -3.44
CA LYS A 83 24.54 -3.67 -2.73
C LYS A 83 24.97 -3.13 -1.36
N GLY A 84 24.60 -1.88 -1.08
CA GLY A 84 24.76 -1.24 0.22
C GLY A 84 23.71 -1.68 1.24
N LEU A 85 23.89 -1.27 2.50
CA LEU A 85 22.90 -1.52 3.54
C LEU A 85 21.73 -0.55 3.40
N SER A 86 20.53 -1.09 3.34
CA SER A 86 19.30 -0.35 3.56
C SER A 86 18.98 -0.29 5.05
N ILE A 87 18.03 0.57 5.40
CA ILE A 87 17.54 0.68 6.78
C ILE A 87 16.81 -0.61 7.19
N TRP A 88 16.09 -1.27 6.28
CA TRP A 88 15.46 -2.56 6.56
C TRP A 88 16.48 -3.67 6.85
N ASP A 89 17.65 -3.63 6.21
CA ASP A 89 18.76 -4.53 6.57
C ASP A 89 19.14 -4.28 8.04
N GLN A 90 19.39 -3.03 8.45
CA GLN A 90 19.78 -2.71 9.83
C GLN A 90 18.68 -3.05 10.86
N PHE A 91 17.43 -2.74 10.52
CA PHE A 91 16.28 -2.93 11.39
C PHE A 91 16.00 -4.42 11.64
N SER A 92 15.98 -5.23 10.58
CA SER A 92 15.70 -6.68 10.72
C SER A 92 16.86 -7.45 11.37
N HIS A 93 18.09 -6.98 11.23
CA HIS A 93 19.24 -7.56 11.95
C HIS A 93 19.34 -7.08 13.42
N THR A 94 18.45 -6.19 13.87
CA THR A 94 18.39 -5.79 15.27
C THR A 94 17.48 -6.77 16.03
N PRO A 95 17.97 -7.44 17.10
CA PRO A 95 17.18 -8.43 17.83
C PRO A 95 15.84 -7.87 18.33
N LEU A 96 14.80 -8.72 18.32
CA LEU A 96 13.45 -8.42 18.83
C LEU A 96 12.69 -7.33 18.05
N LYS A 97 13.18 -6.89 16.89
CA LYS A 97 12.46 -5.93 16.02
C LYS A 97 11.51 -6.59 15.04
N ILE A 98 11.78 -7.84 14.68
CA ILE A 98 10.96 -8.65 13.77
C ILE A 98 10.52 -9.91 14.49
N SER A 99 9.26 -10.31 14.26
CA SER A 99 8.76 -11.59 14.78
C SER A 99 9.61 -12.74 14.24
N ASN A 100 9.95 -13.72 15.09
CA ASN A 100 10.81 -14.85 14.76
C ASN A 100 12.24 -14.49 14.31
N ASP A 101 12.67 -13.24 14.48
CA ASP A 101 13.96 -12.74 14.00
C ASP A 101 14.17 -12.97 12.48
N ASP A 102 13.09 -12.93 11.69
CA ASP A 102 13.13 -13.08 10.24
C ASP A 102 13.85 -11.90 9.56
N THR A 103 14.60 -12.17 8.49
CA THR A 103 15.32 -11.15 7.68
C THR A 103 14.97 -11.22 6.20
N GLY A 104 15.25 -10.13 5.48
CA GLY A 104 15.10 -10.03 4.02
C GLY A 104 16.32 -10.53 3.25
N ASP A 105 17.24 -11.25 3.90
CA ASP A 105 18.55 -11.61 3.34
C ASP A 105 18.46 -12.43 2.06
N VAL A 106 17.52 -13.39 2.08
CA VAL A 106 17.17 -14.27 0.95
C VAL A 106 15.79 -13.92 0.41
N ALA A 107 14.81 -13.63 1.28
CA ALA A 107 13.43 -13.35 0.89
C ALA A 107 12.86 -14.45 -0.04
N CYS A 108 12.30 -14.08 -1.20
CA CYS A 108 11.85 -15.02 -2.25
C CYS A 108 12.98 -15.44 -3.21
N ASP A 109 14.18 -14.86 -3.05
CA ASP A 109 15.34 -15.05 -3.91
C ASP A 109 15.11 -14.59 -5.35
N SER A 110 14.24 -13.59 -5.55
CA SER A 110 13.94 -13.02 -6.87
C SER A 110 15.16 -12.40 -7.55
N TYR A 111 16.18 -11.99 -6.77
CA TYR A 111 17.44 -11.48 -7.32
C TYR A 111 18.13 -12.50 -8.24
N HIS A 112 18.04 -13.79 -7.91
CA HIS A 112 18.63 -14.88 -8.69
C HIS A 112 17.60 -15.61 -9.57
N LYS A 113 16.29 -15.36 -9.37
CA LYS A 113 15.18 -16.14 -9.99
C LYS A 113 14.26 -15.31 -10.89
N ILE A 114 14.80 -14.26 -11.51
CA ILE A 114 14.04 -13.36 -12.39
C ILE A 114 13.25 -14.13 -13.45
N GLU A 115 13.85 -15.12 -14.11
CA GLU A 115 13.19 -15.92 -15.14
C GLU A 115 11.96 -16.65 -14.63
N ALA A 116 12.05 -17.25 -13.43
CA ALA A 116 10.96 -17.98 -12.83
C ALA A 116 9.81 -17.03 -12.45
N ASP A 117 10.12 -15.87 -11.89
CA ASP A 117 9.12 -14.85 -11.57
C ASP A 117 8.40 -14.36 -12.84
N VAL A 118 9.14 -14.10 -13.92
CA VAL A 118 8.58 -13.68 -15.20
C VAL A 118 7.70 -14.78 -15.82
N GLU A 119 8.07 -16.05 -15.68
CA GLU A 119 7.25 -17.18 -16.12
C GLU A 119 5.93 -17.25 -15.34
N MET A 120 5.96 -17.05 -14.01
CA MET A 120 4.73 -16.98 -13.20
C MET A 120 3.84 -15.80 -13.59
N LEU A 121 4.42 -14.64 -13.87
CA LEU A 121 3.65 -13.46 -14.29
C LEU A 121 2.93 -13.72 -15.63
N LYS A 122 3.57 -14.45 -16.55
CA LYS A 122 2.94 -14.91 -17.79
C LYS A 122 1.82 -15.93 -17.53
N SER A 123 2.02 -16.87 -16.61
CA SER A 123 1.00 -17.88 -16.28
C SER A 123 -0.24 -17.28 -15.62
N LEU A 124 -0.07 -16.24 -14.79
CA LEU A 124 -1.14 -15.44 -14.19
C LEU A 124 -1.90 -14.58 -15.21
N LYS A 125 -1.36 -14.39 -16.42
CA LYS A 125 -1.94 -13.56 -17.49
C LYS A 125 -2.18 -12.10 -17.08
N VAL A 126 -1.32 -11.58 -16.20
CA VAL A 126 -1.34 -10.14 -15.87
C VAL A 126 -0.81 -9.33 -17.05
N SER A 127 -1.35 -8.12 -17.24
CA SER A 127 -0.87 -7.22 -18.28
C SER A 127 0.25 -6.30 -17.79
N HIS A 128 0.36 -6.09 -16.48
CA HIS A 128 1.36 -5.20 -15.87
C HIS A 128 1.97 -5.84 -14.62
N TYR A 129 3.15 -5.36 -14.25
CA TYR A 129 3.81 -5.74 -13.02
C TYR A 129 4.42 -4.51 -12.38
N ARG A 130 4.05 -4.26 -11.13
CA ARG A 130 4.57 -3.15 -10.33
C ARG A 130 5.64 -3.70 -9.40
N PHE A 131 6.87 -3.23 -9.55
CA PHE A 131 7.94 -3.51 -8.59
C PHE A 131 8.59 -2.21 -8.11
N SER A 132 9.30 -2.28 -6.98
CA SER A 132 10.12 -1.18 -6.48
C SER A 132 11.60 -1.44 -6.71
N ILE A 133 12.38 -0.36 -6.82
CA ILE A 133 13.84 -0.42 -6.96
C ILE A 133 14.47 -0.24 -5.58
N SER A 134 15.35 -1.16 -5.19
CA SER A 134 16.22 -0.99 -4.02
C SER A 134 17.26 0.08 -4.27
N TRP A 135 17.09 1.24 -3.61
CA TRP A 135 18.02 2.37 -3.74
C TRP A 135 19.45 1.99 -3.35
N SER A 136 19.63 1.26 -2.24
CA SER A 136 20.94 0.78 -1.78
C SER A 136 21.59 -0.23 -2.75
N ARG A 137 20.81 -0.87 -3.64
CA ARG A 137 21.36 -1.74 -4.68
C ARG A 137 21.94 -0.94 -5.84
N VAL A 138 21.30 0.19 -6.22
CA VAL A 138 21.74 1.05 -7.32
C VAL A 138 22.78 2.08 -6.86
N LEU A 139 22.59 2.66 -5.69
CA LEU A 139 23.43 3.69 -5.07
C LEU A 139 23.80 3.23 -3.64
N PRO A 140 24.86 2.40 -3.50
CA PRO A 140 25.22 1.76 -2.23
C PRO A 140 25.53 2.72 -1.08
N ASP A 141 26.08 3.90 -1.39
CA ASP A 141 26.38 4.96 -0.43
C ASP A 141 25.25 5.99 -0.32
N GLY A 142 24.14 5.77 -1.03
CA GLY A 142 23.00 6.69 -1.11
C GLY A 142 23.24 7.94 -1.94
N THR A 143 24.44 8.12 -2.54
CA THR A 143 24.79 9.30 -3.34
C THR A 143 24.96 8.94 -4.81
N THR A 144 24.90 9.94 -5.70
CA THR A 144 25.14 9.72 -7.15
C THR A 144 26.63 9.67 -7.52
N ARG A 145 27.54 9.59 -6.54
CA ARG A 145 28.99 9.55 -6.79
C ARG A 145 29.44 8.20 -7.30
N TYR A 146 28.78 7.15 -6.84
CA TYR A 146 29.07 5.77 -7.20
C TYR A 146 27.77 5.05 -7.55
N ILE A 147 27.62 4.68 -8.81
CA ILE A 147 26.51 3.87 -9.29
C ILE A 147 26.98 2.43 -9.36
N ASN A 148 26.20 1.53 -8.75
CA ASN A 148 26.46 0.11 -8.82
C ASN A 148 25.87 -0.49 -10.10
N GLU A 149 26.71 -0.65 -11.11
CA GLU A 149 26.34 -1.20 -12.43
C GLU A 149 25.71 -2.59 -12.34
N MET A 150 26.17 -3.44 -11.42
CA MET A 150 25.58 -4.79 -11.26
C MET A 150 24.13 -4.70 -10.74
N GLY A 151 23.89 -3.78 -9.80
CA GLY A 151 22.55 -3.49 -9.32
C GLY A 151 21.64 -2.93 -10.42
N LEU A 152 22.18 -2.12 -11.32
CA LEU A 152 21.45 -1.58 -12.46
C LEU A 152 21.09 -2.67 -13.48
N ASN A 153 22.06 -3.49 -13.86
CA ASN A 153 21.90 -4.60 -14.80
C ASN A 153 20.81 -5.59 -14.37
N TYR A 154 20.64 -5.80 -13.06
CA TYR A 154 19.54 -6.60 -12.52
C TYR A 154 18.16 -6.04 -12.92
N TYR A 155 17.93 -4.74 -12.72
CA TYR A 155 16.65 -4.12 -13.09
C TYR A 155 16.48 -4.00 -14.60
N GLU A 156 17.55 -3.72 -15.34
CA GLU A 156 17.49 -3.72 -16.81
C GLU A 156 17.07 -5.10 -17.33
N ARG A 157 17.67 -6.19 -16.83
CA ARG A 157 17.28 -7.56 -17.19
C ARG A 157 15.82 -7.87 -16.83
N LEU A 158 15.35 -7.45 -15.65
CA LEU A 158 13.95 -7.62 -15.26
C LEU A 158 13.00 -6.89 -16.22
N ILE A 159 13.33 -5.65 -16.59
CA ILE A 159 12.56 -4.82 -17.53
C ILE A 159 12.61 -5.38 -18.95
N ASP A 160 13.71 -6.00 -19.37
CA ASP A 160 13.84 -6.57 -20.72
C ASP A 160 13.09 -7.91 -20.85
N LEU A 161 13.14 -8.76 -19.81
CA LEU A 161 12.53 -10.09 -19.81
C LEU A 161 11.01 -10.04 -19.75
N GLN A 162 10.48 -9.00 -19.11
CA GLN A 162 9.07 -8.79 -18.99
C GLN A 162 8.66 -7.62 -19.89
N GLN A 163 7.53 -7.71 -20.59
CA GLN A 163 6.98 -6.53 -21.28
C GLN A 163 6.38 -5.57 -20.23
N VAL A 164 7.22 -5.08 -19.30
CA VAL A 164 6.81 -4.20 -18.21
C VAL A 164 6.50 -2.84 -18.79
N ASN A 165 5.23 -2.46 -18.67
CA ASN A 165 4.74 -1.16 -19.12
C ASN A 165 4.58 -0.16 -17.96
N SER A 166 5.09 -0.44 -16.76
CA SER A 166 5.10 0.53 -15.64
C SER A 166 5.98 0.11 -14.45
N TYR A 167 6.60 1.09 -13.79
CA TYR A 167 7.22 0.95 -12.48
C TYR A 167 6.81 2.13 -11.59
N THR A 168 6.84 1.92 -10.28
CA THR A 168 6.46 2.96 -9.30
C THR A 168 7.50 3.06 -8.20
N ALA A 169 7.85 4.28 -7.82
CA ALA A 169 8.58 4.51 -6.59
C ALA A 169 7.72 4.19 -5.36
N TRP A 170 8.38 3.72 -4.30
CA TRP A 170 7.77 3.30 -3.03
C TRP A 170 6.91 4.39 -2.41
N THR A 171 7.43 5.61 -2.24
CA THR A 171 6.67 6.75 -1.72
C THR A 171 7.13 8.08 -2.33
N LEU A 172 6.19 8.99 -2.62
CA LEU A 172 6.54 10.36 -3.03
C LEU A 172 7.08 11.18 -1.84
N MET A 173 6.58 10.96 -0.63
CA MET A 173 6.88 11.75 0.57
C MET A 173 7.41 10.85 1.68
N ASP A 174 8.20 11.43 2.58
CA ASP A 174 8.58 10.78 3.84
C ASP A 174 7.30 10.37 4.58
N ASN A 175 7.16 9.08 4.84
CA ASN A 175 5.99 8.48 5.47
C ASN A 175 6.26 8.18 6.94
N PHE A 176 5.19 7.89 7.68
CA PHE A 176 5.26 7.32 9.01
C PHE A 176 5.68 5.85 8.92
N GLU A 177 6.77 5.50 9.59
CA GLU A 177 7.46 4.22 9.44
C GLU A 177 7.35 3.43 10.75
N TRP A 178 6.10 3.12 11.11
CA TRP A 178 5.72 2.24 12.21
C TRP A 178 6.54 2.50 13.50
N ALA A 179 7.46 1.58 13.83
CA ALA A 179 8.23 1.59 15.06
C ALA A 179 9.25 2.74 15.17
N VAL A 180 9.55 3.45 14.08
CA VAL A 180 10.51 4.57 14.03
C VAL A 180 9.86 5.92 13.68
N GLY A 181 8.51 5.97 13.64
CA GLY A 181 7.79 7.22 13.48
C GLY A 181 8.16 7.97 12.20
N PHE A 182 8.47 9.27 12.32
CA PHE A 182 8.87 10.13 11.19
C PHE A 182 10.39 10.37 11.14
N ASP A 183 11.16 9.64 11.96
CA ASP A 183 12.61 9.84 12.02
C ASP A 183 13.27 9.38 10.73
N GLU A 184 12.77 8.28 10.15
CA GLU A 184 13.23 7.76 8.88
C GLU A 184 12.55 8.45 7.69
N LYS A 185 13.35 8.70 6.64
CA LYS A 185 13.01 9.64 5.57
C LYS A 185 13.16 9.00 4.19
N PHE A 186 12.19 8.17 3.82
CA PHE A 186 12.25 7.33 2.61
C PHE A 186 11.70 7.94 1.32
N GLY A 187 10.88 8.99 1.39
CA GLY A 187 10.25 9.56 0.21
C GLY A 187 11.13 10.57 -0.53
N PHE A 188 10.72 10.91 -1.75
CA PHE A 188 11.36 11.95 -2.55
C PHE A 188 11.26 13.35 -1.95
N TYR A 189 10.21 13.61 -1.17
CA TYR A 189 9.97 14.89 -0.51
C TYR A 189 10.00 14.74 1.00
N HIS A 190 10.81 15.58 1.65
CA HIS A 190 10.80 15.73 3.10
C HIS A 190 9.71 16.72 3.52
N VAL A 191 8.86 16.32 4.46
CA VAL A 191 7.86 17.20 5.09
C VAL A 191 8.42 17.75 6.38
N ASN A 192 8.49 19.07 6.51
CA ASN A 192 8.87 19.67 7.77
C ASN A 192 7.67 19.74 8.73
N PHE A 193 7.55 18.77 9.63
CA PHE A 193 6.45 18.71 10.60
C PHE A 193 6.50 19.79 11.68
N THR A 194 7.61 20.52 11.83
CA THR A 194 7.69 21.67 12.75
C THR A 194 7.16 22.96 12.12
N ASP A 195 7.01 23.00 10.80
CA ASP A 195 6.42 24.13 10.08
C ASP A 195 4.89 23.95 10.07
N PRO A 196 4.09 24.90 10.61
CA PRO A 196 2.63 24.81 10.57
C PRO A 196 2.05 24.78 9.14
N GLU A 197 2.82 25.21 8.13
CA GLU A 197 2.42 25.09 6.72
C GLU A 197 2.77 23.73 6.10
N LEU A 198 3.44 22.82 6.84
CA LEU A 198 3.82 21.47 6.40
C LEU A 198 4.50 21.46 5.02
N ARG A 199 5.44 22.40 4.82
CA ARG A 199 6.12 22.58 3.54
C ARG A 199 6.94 21.35 3.16
N ARG A 200 6.90 21.02 1.86
CA ARG A 200 7.54 19.85 1.26
C ARG A 200 8.82 20.27 0.54
N HIS A 201 9.94 19.69 0.92
CA HIS A 201 11.26 19.97 0.34
C HIS A 201 11.69 18.81 -0.56
N PRO A 202 11.90 19.04 -1.87
CA PRO A 202 12.39 18.00 -2.77
C PRO A 202 13.83 17.63 -2.43
N LYS A 203 14.09 16.32 -2.26
CA LYS A 203 15.44 15.78 -2.12
C LYS A 203 16.14 15.67 -3.48
N ALA A 204 17.44 15.39 -3.47
CA ALA A 204 18.20 15.15 -4.70
C ALA A 204 17.62 13.99 -5.52
N SER A 205 17.14 12.94 -4.83
CA SER A 205 16.43 11.80 -5.44
C SER A 205 15.17 12.22 -6.20
N ALA A 206 14.42 13.22 -5.73
CA ALA A 206 13.24 13.75 -6.44
C ALA A 206 13.62 14.35 -7.80
N ARG A 207 14.71 15.11 -7.86
CA ARG A 207 15.19 15.74 -9.10
C ARG A 207 15.73 14.70 -10.07
N TYR A 208 16.47 13.72 -9.57
CA TYR A 208 17.00 12.64 -10.39
C TYR A 208 15.89 11.74 -10.93
N TYR A 209 14.90 11.39 -10.10
CA TYR A 209 13.72 10.64 -10.54
C TYR A 209 12.90 11.42 -11.58
N ALA A 210 12.77 12.75 -11.42
CA ALA A 210 12.15 13.60 -12.45
C ALA A 210 12.92 13.59 -13.78
N GLN A 211 14.26 13.50 -13.75
CA GLN A 211 15.07 13.33 -14.96
C GLN A 211 14.82 11.98 -15.62
N ILE A 212 14.75 10.89 -14.85
CA ILE A 212 14.40 9.55 -15.36
C ILE A 212 13.02 9.56 -16.01
N ILE A 213 12.03 10.20 -15.38
CA ILE A 213 10.68 10.38 -15.96
C ILE A 213 10.76 11.15 -17.29
N ASN A 214 11.48 12.27 -17.33
CA ASN A 214 11.63 13.07 -18.54
C ASN A 214 12.38 12.32 -19.65
N CYS A 215 13.27 11.39 -19.29
CA CYS A 215 13.98 10.50 -20.20
C CYS A 215 13.19 9.22 -20.49
N ASN A 216 11.87 9.19 -20.25
CA ASN A 216 11.01 8.07 -20.60
C ASN A 216 11.41 6.74 -19.93
N GLY A 217 12.03 6.82 -18.75
CA GLY A 217 12.52 5.67 -18.01
C GLY A 217 13.87 5.14 -18.45
N HIS A 218 14.51 5.84 -19.38
CA HIS A 218 15.89 5.58 -19.69
C HIS A 218 16.76 6.24 -18.64
N LEU A 219 17.42 5.42 -17.83
CA LEU A 219 18.51 5.86 -16.95
C LEU A 219 19.62 6.55 -17.75
N PHE A 220 19.72 6.23 -19.05
CA PHE A 220 20.61 6.87 -20.05
C PHE A 220 19.96 6.95 -21.45
N PRO A 221 20.17 8.02 -22.23
CA PRO A 221 19.34 8.48 -23.37
C PRO A 221 19.13 7.55 -24.61
N ASN A 222 19.41 6.24 -24.58
CA ASN A 222 19.37 5.36 -25.76
C ASN A 222 18.59 4.04 -25.62
N ALA A 223 17.97 3.72 -24.49
CA ALA A 223 17.12 2.53 -24.42
C ALA A 223 15.76 2.80 -25.11
N ALA A 224 15.06 1.75 -25.55
CA ALA A 224 13.89 1.86 -26.41
C ALA A 224 12.69 1.15 -25.78
N LYS A 225 11.89 1.88 -24.98
CA LYS A 225 10.43 1.72 -24.74
C LYS A 225 9.99 2.40 -23.42
N PRO A 226 8.94 3.25 -23.46
CA PRO A 226 8.28 3.78 -22.27
C PRO A 226 6.84 3.29 -22.08
N LEU A 227 6.36 3.24 -20.82
CA LEU A 227 5.14 3.93 -20.34
C LEU A 227 5.06 3.85 -18.80
N PHE A 228 4.37 4.78 -18.15
CA PHE A 228 4.32 4.97 -16.70
C PHE A 228 2.88 4.93 -16.18
N LEU A 229 2.66 4.40 -14.97
CA LEU A 229 1.48 4.73 -14.19
C LEU A 229 1.83 4.87 -12.71
N PHE A 230 1.53 6.05 -12.17
CA PHE A 230 1.64 6.36 -10.75
C PHE A 230 0.59 5.59 -9.94
N THR A 231 1.00 4.98 -8.84
CA THR A 231 0.09 4.67 -7.73
C THR A 231 0.83 4.84 -6.42
N PHE A 232 0.27 5.71 -5.59
CA PHE A 232 0.65 5.91 -4.19
C PHE A 232 0.01 4.79 -3.37
N LEU A 233 0.80 4.19 -2.49
CA LEU A 233 0.32 3.63 -1.24
C LEU A 233 1.05 4.37 -0.11
#